data_AF-A0A7K0UTI5-F1
#
_entry.id   AF-A0A7K0UTI5-F1
#
_cell.length_a   1.000
_cell.length_b   1.000
_cell.length_c   1.000
_cell.angle_alpha   90.00
_cell.angle_beta   90.00
_cell.angle_gamma   90.00
#
_symmetry.space_group_name_H-M   'P 1'
#
loop_
_entity.id
_entity.type
_entity.pdbx_description
1 polymer ?
#
loop_
_entity_poly.entity_id
_entity_poly.type
_entity_poly.pdbx_seq_one_letter_code
_entity_poly.pdbx_strand_id
1 'polypeptide(L)' 'GIGLTGVGSSTINAIDAAQSLVGAPLTSEAIERAADLAAQAAQPRSDHRGSAAYKKQVVRTFVARILTEINSTKTKAA' A
#
# COMPACT_ATOMS: atom_id res chain seq x y z
N GLY A 1 -0.54 11.00 2.33
CA GLY A 1 -0.33 9.91 3.32
C GLY A 1 -0.99 8.64 2.83
N ILE A 2 -0.70 7.49 3.45
CA ILE A 2 -1.30 6.19 3.13
C ILE A 2 -1.97 5.66 4.41
N GLY A 3 -3.29 5.53 4.39
CA GLY A 3 -4.07 5.02 5.53
C GLY A 3 -4.53 3.58 5.30
N LEU A 4 -4.36 2.73 6.31
CA LEU A 4 -4.82 1.35 6.31
C LEU A 4 -5.93 1.16 7.35
N THR A 5 -7.08 0.66 6.92
CA THR A 5 -8.24 0.40 7.79
C THR A 5 -8.57 -1.10 7.79
N GLY A 6 -9.12 -1.61 8.90
CA GLY A 6 -9.51 -3.02 9.02
C GLY A 6 -8.36 -4.04 9.06
N VAL A 7 -7.10 -3.58 9.13
CA VAL A 7 -5.89 -4.42 9.18
C VAL A 7 -5.05 -4.14 10.43
N GLY A 8 -5.71 -3.80 11.54
CA GLY A 8 -5.11 -3.50 12.84
C GLY A 8 -6.20 -3.25 13.90
N SER A 9 -5.79 -3.00 15.14
CA SER A 9 -6.71 -2.62 16.23
C SER A 9 -7.25 -1.19 16.09
N SER A 10 -6.63 -0.38 15.23
CA SER A 10 -7.03 0.98 14.87
C SER A 10 -6.64 1.25 13.41
N THR A 11 -7.05 2.40 12.88
CA THR A 11 -6.48 2.90 11.62
C THR A 11 -4.97 3.07 11.76
N ILE A 12 -4.22 2.59 10.76
CA ILE A 12 -2.76 2.69 10.70
C ILE A 12 -2.39 3.72 9.65
N ASN A 13 -1.54 4.67 10.01
CA ASN A 13 -0.87 5.54 9.05
C ASN A 13 0.43 4.85 8.60
N ALA A 14 0.50 4.39 7.36
CA ALA A 14 1.69 3.75 6.80
C ALA A 14 2.72 4.82 6.39
N ILE A 15 3.34 5.44 7.39
CA ILE A 15 4.25 6.59 7.25
C ILE A 15 5.42 6.24 6.33
N ASP A 16 6.09 5.11 6.56
CA ASP A 16 7.26 4.71 5.77
C ASP A 16 6.91 4.52 4.28
N ALA A 17 5.75 3.91 4.00
CA ALA A 17 5.26 3.75 2.65
C ALA A 17 5.02 5.11 1.98
N ALA A 18 4.37 6.05 2.68
CA ALA A 18 4.11 7.38 2.17
C ALA A 18 5.40 8.19 1.95
N GLN A 19 6.34 8.13 2.89
CA GLN A 19 7.64 8.81 2.80
C GLN A 19 8.50 8.27 1.66
N SER A 20 8.43 6.96 1.37
CA SER A 20 9.18 6.34 0.28
C SER A 20 8.84 6.88 -1.13
N LEU A 21 7.71 7.59 -1.26
CA LEU A 21 7.24 8.18 -2.51
C LEU A 21 7.55 9.69 -2.63
N VAL A 22 8.09 10.32 -1.60
CA VAL A 22 8.33 11.77 -1.59
C VAL A 22 9.61 12.08 -2.36
N GLY A 23 9.55 13.08 -3.25
CA GLY A 23 10.72 13.65 -3.92
C GLY A 23 11.26 12.85 -5.11
N ALA A 24 10.61 11.75 -5.52
CA ALA A 24 11.01 10.95 -6.67
C ALA A 24 9.82 10.66 -7.61
N PRO A 25 10.08 10.36 -8.90
CA PRO A 25 9.06 9.90 -9.82
C PRO A 25 8.39 8.60 -9.35
N LEU A 26 7.11 8.44 -9.68
CA LEU A 26 6.32 7.25 -9.34
C LEU A 26 6.61 6.11 -10.34
N THR A 27 7.81 5.52 -10.25
CA THR A 27 8.21 4.36 -11.08
C THR A 27 7.60 3.05 -10.56
N SER A 28 7.64 1.99 -11.37
CA SER A 28 7.21 0.65 -10.97
C SER A 28 7.91 0.17 -9.70
N GLU A 29 9.22 0.41 -9.57
CA GLU A 29 10.02 0.02 -8.39
C GLU A 29 9.63 0.85 -7.16
N ALA A 30 9.30 2.14 -7.34
CA ALA A 30 8.80 2.98 -6.26
C ALA A 30 7.44 2.52 -5.76
N ILE A 31 6.55 2.12 -6.67
CA ILE A 31 5.23 1.57 -6.37
C ILE A 31 5.35 0.26 -5.59
N GLU A 32 6.15 -0.69 -6.07
CA GLU A 32 6.38 -1.99 -5.41
C GLU A 32 6.93 -1.79 -4.00
N ARG A 33 7.92 -0.91 -3.84
CA ARG A 33 8.50 -0.59 -2.52
C ARG A 33 7.49 0.00 -1.55
N ALA A 34 6.69 0.97 -2.00
CA ALA A 34 5.67 1.57 -1.15
C ALA A 34 4.58 0.54 -0.76
N ALA A 35 4.22 -0.36 -1.68
CA ALA A 35 3.30 -1.46 -1.42
C ALA A 35 3.84 -2.44 -0.37
N ASP A 36 5.13 -2.81 -0.46
CA ASP A 36 5.80 -3.67 0.50
C ASP A 36 5.82 -3.03 1.90
N LEU A 37 6.19 -1.75 1.99
CA LEU A 37 6.21 -1.00 3.25
C LEU A 37 4.80 -0.90 3.87
N ALA A 38 3.77 -0.69 3.07
CA ALA A 38 2.39 -0.66 3.55
C ALA A 38 1.94 -2.04 4.09
N ALA A 39 2.30 -3.12 3.41
CA ALA A 39 2.00 -4.47 3.85
C ALA A 39 2.76 -4.86 5.13
N GLN A 40 4.00 -4.37 5.30
CA GLN A 40 4.79 -4.54 6.52
C GLN A 40 4.15 -3.81 7.70
N ALA A 41 3.66 -2.58 7.49
CA ALA A 41 2.97 -1.78 8.50
C ALA A 41 1.62 -2.38 8.94
N ALA A 42 0.97 -3.17 8.08
CA ALA A 42 -0.30 -3.81 8.40
C ALA A 42 -0.16 -4.84 9.54
N GLN A 43 -1.15 -4.89 10.43
CA GLN A 43 -1.21 -5.78 11.60
C GLN A 43 -2.50 -6.63 11.62
N PRO A 44 -2.88 -7.31 10.52
CA PRO A 44 -4.11 -8.10 10.48
C PRO A 44 -3.98 -9.37 11.33
N ARG A 45 -5.12 -9.86 11.84
CA ARG A 45 -5.23 -11.19 12.44
C ARG A 45 -5.76 -12.20 11.43
N SER A 46 -5.37 -13.46 11.60
CA SER A 46 -6.00 -14.59 10.90
C SER A 46 -7.42 -14.80 11.44
N ASP A 47 -8.37 -15.08 10.55
CA ASP A 47 -9.75 -15.46 10.89
C ASP A 47 -10.37 -16.29 9.74
N HIS A 48 -11.68 -16.54 9.81
CA HIS A 48 -12.44 -17.29 8.79
C HIS A 48 -12.41 -16.65 7.38
N ARG A 49 -11.99 -15.39 7.24
CA ARG A 49 -11.85 -14.68 5.95
C ARG A 49 -10.45 -14.77 5.38
N GLY A 50 -9.50 -15.38 6.09
CA GLY A 50 -8.15 -15.65 5.61
C GLY A 50 -7.06 -15.40 6.65
N SER A 51 -5.86 -15.86 6.33
CA SER A 51 -4.68 -15.71 7.18
C SER A 51 -4.19 -14.26 7.23
N ALA A 52 -3.48 -13.91 8.30
CA ALA A 52 -2.79 -12.63 8.41
C ALA A 52 -1.82 -12.39 7.22
N ALA A 53 -1.11 -13.44 6.80
CA ALA A 53 -0.21 -13.38 5.64
C ALA A 53 -0.97 -13.05 4.34
N TYR A 54 -2.11 -13.70 4.10
CA TYR A 54 -2.97 -13.38 2.95
C TYR A 54 -3.44 -11.93 2.99
N LYS A 55 -3.91 -11.44 4.15
CA LYS A 55 -4.36 -10.05 4.30
C LYS A 55 -3.25 -9.04 4.07
N LYS A 56 -2.01 -9.32 4.50
CA LYS A 56 -0.84 -8.49 4.17
C LYS A 56 -0.58 -8.46 2.66
N GLN A 57 -0.70 -9.59 1.97
CA GLN A 57 -0.56 -9.64 0.52
C GLN A 57 -1.66 -8.87 -0.22
N VAL A 58 -2.88 -8.86 0.32
CA VAL A 58 -3.99 -8.04 -0.21
C VAL A 58 -3.65 -6.55 -0.08
N VAL A 59 -3.14 -6.11 1.08
CA VAL A 59 -2.68 -4.71 1.28
C VAL A 59 -1.64 -4.33 0.23
N ARG A 60 -0.59 -5.15 0.08
CA ARG A 60 0.46 -4.95 -0.94
C ARG A 60 -0.16 -4.76 -2.34
N THR A 61 -1.03 -5.69 -2.72
CA THR A 61 -1.66 -5.71 -4.04
C THR A 61 -2.50 -4.46 -4.31
N PHE A 62 -3.30 -4.03 -3.33
CA PHE A 62 -4.14 -2.84 -3.50
C PHE A 62 -3.33 -1.56 -3.55
N VAL A 63 -2.31 -1.39 -2.71
CA VAL A 63 -1.43 -0.21 -2.77
C VAL A 63 -0.74 -0.13 -4.14
N ALA A 64 -0.19 -1.25 -4.64
CA ALA A 64 0.45 -1.28 -5.94
C ALA A 64 -0.50 -0.91 -7.09
N ARG A 65 -1.72 -1.49 -7.09
CA ARG A 65 -2.74 -1.21 -8.12
C ARG A 65 -3.18 0.26 -8.11
N ILE A 66 -3.48 0.80 -6.94
CA ILE A 66 -3.94 2.19 -6.78
C ILE A 66 -2.86 3.16 -7.27
N LEU A 67 -1.60 2.97 -6.87
CA LEU A 67 -0.51 3.85 -7.29
C LEU A 67 -0.24 3.74 -8.80
N THR A 68 -0.37 2.54 -9.37
CA THR A 68 -0.24 2.32 -10.83
C THR A 68 -1.34 3.05 -11.60
N GLU A 69 -2.58 3.00 -11.10
CA GLU A 69 -3.71 3.72 -11.69
C GLU A 69 -3.52 5.25 -11.61
N ILE A 70 -3.07 5.76 -10.46
CA ILE A 70 -2.74 7.18 -10.28
C ILE A 70 -1.66 7.61 -11.27
N ASN A 71 -0.62 6.80 -11.44
CA ASN A 71 0.46 7.10 -12.38
C ASN A 71 -0.05 7.13 -13.83
N SER A 72 -0.85 6.12 -14.20
CA SER A 72 -1.44 6.02 -15.54
C SER A 72 -2.39 7.18 -15.85
N THR A 73 -3.16 7.63 -14.85
CA THR A 73 -4.08 8.76 -14.98
C THR A 73 -3.32 10.08 -15.14
N LYS A 74 -2.21 10.28 -14.42
CA LYS A 74 -1.32 11.43 -14.62
C LYS A 74 -0.79 11.50 -16.05
N THR A 75 -0.38 10.38 -16.63
CA THR A 75 0.14 10.34 -18.00
C THR A 75 -0.92 10.68 -19.05
N LYS A 76 -2.20 10.35 -18.81
CA LYS A 76 -3.30 10.66 -19.74
C LYS A 76 -3.78 12.12 -19.69
N ALA A 77 -3.55 12.79 -18.57
CA ALA A 77 -3.97 14.17 -18.35
C ALA A 77 -2.91 15.22 -18.73
N ALA A 78 -1.68 14.78 -19.05
CA ALA A 78 -0.57 15.59 -19.54
C ALA A 78 -0.50 15.58 -21.07
#